data_AF-A0A0F9RPI8-F1
#
_entry.id   AF-A0A0F9RPI8-F1
#
_cell.length_a   1.000
_cell.length_b   1.000
_cell.length_c   1.000
_cell.angle_alpha   90.00
_cell.angle_beta   90.00
_cell.angle_gamma   90.00
#
_symmetry.space_group_name_H-M   'P 1'
#
loop_
_entity.id
_entity.type
_entity.pdbx_description
1 polymer ?
#
loop_
_entity_poly.entity_id
_entity_poly.type
_entity_poly.pdbx_seq_one_letter_code
_entity_poly.pdbx_strand_id
1 'polypeptide(L)'
;MAANSKYRGHNIIYKNDRWLYANNGESTIGNERPCGHCRKVRTKEGHDYCLGLLSNVMNACCGHGVEDKTYVQFWNKDIIRNKKAIEWIKRNVKTKRSGK
;
A
#
# COMPACT_ATOMS: atom_id res chain seq x y z
N MET A 1 26.94 -0.67 3.46
CA MET A 1 26.11 -0.25 2.31
C MET A 1 24.69 0.01 2.82
N ALA A 2 24.12 1.16 2.54
CA ALA A 2 22.72 1.44 2.88
C ALA A 2 21.83 1.09 1.68
N ALA A 3 20.85 0.21 1.86
CA ALA A 3 19.85 -0.07 0.84
C ALA A 3 18.67 0.90 1.00
N ASN A 4 18.11 1.36 -0.12
CA ASN A 4 16.94 2.24 -0.14
C ASN A 4 15.72 1.46 -0.65
N SER A 5 14.56 1.68 -0.03
CA SER A 5 13.30 1.08 -0.48
C SER A 5 12.11 1.98 -0.12
N LYS A 6 10.89 1.50 -0.38
CA LYS A 6 9.64 2.15 0.04
C LYS A 6 8.78 1.20 0.86
N TYR A 7 8.23 1.70 1.96
CA TYR A 7 7.25 1.00 2.78
C TYR A 7 5.98 1.84 2.92
N ARG A 8 4.86 1.32 2.39
CA ARG A 8 3.55 1.98 2.42
C ARG A 8 3.55 3.43 1.89
N GLY A 9 4.42 3.70 0.90
CA GLY A 9 4.61 5.02 0.30
C GLY A 9 5.69 5.88 0.95
N HIS A 10 6.25 5.49 2.09
CA HIS A 10 7.35 6.21 2.75
C HIS A 10 8.70 5.68 2.29
N ASN A 11 9.68 6.57 2.15
CA ASN A 11 11.06 6.16 1.88
C ASN A 11 11.66 5.53 3.14
N ILE A 12 12.34 4.41 2.97
CA ILE A 12 13.01 3.68 4.04
C ILE A 12 14.45 3.36 3.65
N ILE A 13 15.33 3.33 4.65
CA ILE A 13 16.75 3.03 4.52
C ILE A 13 17.11 1.84 5.41
N TYR A 14 18.00 0.96 4.93
CA TYR A 14 18.52 -0.14 5.72
C TYR A 14 19.82 0.27 6.39
N LYS A 15 19.86 0.29 7.73
CA LYS A 15 21.02 0.66 8.54
C LYS A 15 21.00 -0.11 9.85
N ASN A 16 22.17 -0.58 10.31
CA ASN A 16 22.33 -1.32 11.56
C ASN A 16 21.34 -2.51 11.67
N ASP A 17 21.27 -3.31 10.61
CA ASP A 17 20.39 -4.47 10.46
C ASP A 17 18.88 -4.21 10.58
N ARG A 18 18.44 -2.96 10.38
CA ARG A 18 17.04 -2.55 10.52
C ARG A 18 16.61 -1.60 9.40
N TRP A 19 15.34 -1.68 9.04
CA TRP A 19 14.70 -0.69 8.17
C TRP A 19 14.21 0.50 8.99
N LEU A 20 14.63 1.70 8.59
CA LEU A 20 14.29 2.96 9.23
C LEU A 20 13.57 3.87 8.25
N TYR A 21 12.61 4.65 8.73
CA TYR A 21 12.01 5.72 7.92
C TYR A 21 13.05 6.81 7.65
N ALA A 22 13.25 7.12 6.37
CA ALA A 22 14.33 8.02 5.94
C ALA A 22 14.17 9.45 6.48
N ASN A 23 12.95 9.87 6.81
CA ASN A 23 12.67 11.25 7.22
C ASN A 23 12.96 11.54 8.70
N ASN A 24 12.97 10.54 9.59
CA ASN A 24 13.17 10.76 11.02
C ASN A 24 13.97 9.64 11.73
N GLY A 25 14.41 8.61 11.01
CA GLY A 25 15.25 7.54 11.54
C GLY A 25 14.53 6.52 12.43
N GLU A 26 13.20 6.63 12.61
CA GLU A 26 12.44 5.65 13.39
C GLU A 26 12.39 4.28 12.70
N SER A 27 12.39 3.21 13.50
CA SER A 27 12.22 1.83 13.04
C SER A 27 10.87 1.64 12.34
N THR A 28 10.84 0.94 11.21
CA THR A 28 9.58 0.53 10.56
C THR A 28 8.84 -0.56 11.33
N ILE A 29 9.55 -1.33 12.16
CA ILE A 29 8.97 -2.35 13.04
C ILE A 29 8.39 -1.63 14.27
N GLY A 30 7.12 -1.88 14.58
CA GLY A 30 6.41 -1.29 15.72
C GLY A 30 5.86 0.12 15.50
N ASN A 31 6.35 0.87 14.50
CA ASN A 31 5.90 2.23 14.19
C ASN A 31 5.19 2.28 12.84
N GLU A 32 4.01 1.67 12.77
CA GLU A 32 3.20 1.76 11.57
C GLU A 32 2.65 3.18 11.35
N ARG A 33 2.78 3.65 10.11
CA ARG A 33 2.30 4.97 9.71
C ARG A 33 1.11 4.88 8.77
N PRO A 34 0.26 5.93 8.74
CA PRO A 34 -0.68 6.12 7.64
C PRO A 34 0.05 6.10 6.30
N CYS A 35 -0.62 5.63 5.26
CA CYS A 35 -0.06 5.57 3.90
C CYS A 35 0.54 6.92 3.48
N GLY A 36 1.74 6.92 2.90
CA GLY A 36 2.43 8.14 2.45
C GLY A 36 1.66 8.93 1.39
N HIS A 37 0.75 8.27 0.66
CA HIS A 37 -0.07 8.89 -0.38
C HIS A 37 -1.45 9.36 0.12
N CYS A 38 -2.30 8.45 0.61
CA CYS A 38 -3.67 8.82 1.00
C CYS A 38 -3.81 9.31 2.45
N ARG A 39 -2.72 9.22 3.24
CA ARG A 39 -2.67 9.62 4.66
C ARG A 39 -3.67 8.92 5.58
N LYS A 40 -4.24 7.79 5.15
CA LYS A 40 -5.15 6.97 5.97
C LYS A 40 -4.44 5.73 6.51
N VAL A 41 -4.83 5.33 7.71
CA VAL A 41 -4.46 4.04 8.33
C VAL A 41 -5.24 2.90 7.67
N ARG A 42 -4.90 1.64 7.98
CA ARG A 42 -5.62 0.47 7.45
C ARG A 42 -7.10 0.50 7.86
N THR A 43 -7.95 -0.18 7.09
CA THR A 43 -9.34 -0.42 7.49
C THR A 43 -9.38 -1.29 8.75
N LYS A 44 -10.55 -1.39 9.39
CA LYS A 44 -10.71 -2.22 10.60
C LYS A 44 -10.37 -3.69 10.34
N GLU A 45 -10.60 -4.16 9.13
CA GLU A 45 -10.33 -5.51 8.64
C GLU A 45 -8.84 -5.73 8.29
N GLY A 46 -8.01 -4.69 8.41
CA GLY A 46 -6.57 -4.77 8.15
C GLY A 46 -6.15 -4.54 6.70
N HIS A 47 -7.05 -4.09 5.82
CA HIS A 47 -6.70 -3.76 4.44
C HIS A 47 -6.10 -2.36 4.32
N ASP A 48 -5.25 -2.13 3.30
CA ASP A 48 -4.89 -0.76 2.95
C ASP A 48 -6.14 0.04 2.58
N TYR A 49 -6.30 1.22 3.18
CA TYR A 49 -7.50 2.05 2.99
C TYR A 49 -7.73 2.43 1.52
N CYS A 50 -6.66 2.58 0.73
CA CYS A 50 -6.78 2.83 -0.71
C CYS A 50 -7.56 1.73 -1.44
N LEU A 51 -7.42 0.48 -1.00
CA LEU A 51 -8.01 -0.71 -1.59
C LEU A 51 -9.35 -1.05 -0.94
N GLY A 52 -9.45 -0.95 0.39
CA GLY A 52 -10.61 -1.43 1.14
C GLY A 52 -10.89 -2.91 0.86
N LEU A 53 -12.16 -3.29 0.88
CA LEU A 53 -12.60 -4.63 0.47
C LEU A 53 -12.87 -4.67 -1.04
N LEU A 54 -12.19 -5.59 -1.74
CA LEU A 54 -12.37 -5.85 -3.17
C LEU A 54 -12.86 -7.31 -3.36
N SER A 55 -14.02 -7.47 -3.99
CA SER A 55 -14.57 -8.81 -4.28
C SER A 55 -13.86 -9.46 -5.48
N ASN A 56 -13.71 -10.79 -5.43
CA ASN A 56 -13.10 -11.61 -6.50
C ASN A 56 -11.64 -11.27 -6.83
N VAL A 57 -10.93 -10.60 -5.94
CA VAL A 57 -9.52 -10.27 -6.08
C VAL A 57 -8.69 -11.25 -5.24
N MET A 58 -7.59 -11.74 -5.80
CA MET A 58 -6.61 -12.56 -5.07
C MET A 58 -5.60 -11.69 -4.34
N ASN A 59 -5.10 -10.64 -5.02
CA ASN A 59 -4.15 -9.69 -4.45
C ASN A 59 -4.23 -8.34 -5.18
N ALA A 60 -3.95 -7.24 -4.50
CA ALA A 60 -3.91 -5.92 -5.11
C ALA A 60 -2.94 -4.98 -4.38
N CYS A 61 -2.40 -4.02 -5.11
CA CYS A 61 -1.64 -2.91 -4.54
C CYS A 61 -2.10 -1.60 -5.19
N CYS A 62 -2.31 -0.58 -4.36
CA CYS A 62 -2.67 0.78 -4.83
C CYS A 62 -1.46 1.58 -5.34
N GLY A 63 -0.28 0.96 -5.41
CA GLY A 63 0.99 1.58 -5.78
C GLY A 63 1.53 2.61 -4.78
N HIS A 64 0.78 2.90 -3.70
CA HIS A 64 1.08 3.96 -2.74
C HIS A 64 1.44 5.30 -3.40
N GLY A 65 0.68 5.68 -4.44
CA GLY A 65 0.88 6.91 -5.20
C GLY A 65 1.83 6.79 -6.38
N VAL A 66 2.38 5.60 -6.65
CA VAL A 66 3.19 5.33 -7.85
C VAL A 66 2.37 4.49 -8.82
N GLU A 67 1.99 5.08 -9.95
CA GLU A 67 1.05 4.46 -10.89
C GLU A 67 1.56 3.10 -11.41
N ASP A 68 2.81 3.04 -11.85
CA ASP A 68 3.45 1.84 -12.41
C ASP A 68 3.52 0.65 -11.44
N LYS A 69 3.39 0.90 -10.14
CA LYS A 69 3.32 -0.12 -9.08
C LYS A 69 1.91 -0.56 -8.74
N THR A 70 0.89 0.05 -9.34
CA THR A 70 -0.51 -0.30 -9.07
C THR A 70 -0.90 -1.53 -9.86
N TYR A 71 -1.52 -2.51 -9.19
CA TYR A 71 -2.05 -3.70 -9.84
C TYR A 71 -3.23 -4.30 -9.09
N VAL A 72 -4.02 -5.10 -9.80
CA VAL A 72 -5.00 -6.04 -9.24
C VAL A 72 -4.80 -7.37 -9.93
N GLN A 73 -4.65 -8.43 -9.14
CA GLN A 73 -4.53 -9.81 -9.59
C GLN A 73 -5.77 -10.60 -9.18
N PHE A 74 -6.36 -11.29 -10.13
CA PHE A 74 -7.55 -12.12 -9.94
C PHE A 74 -7.16 -13.58 -9.70
N TRP A 75 -8.11 -14.38 -9.21
CA TRP A 75 -7.91 -15.80 -8.92
C TRP A 75 -7.59 -16.65 -10.16
N ASN A 76 -8.05 -16.21 -11.34
CA ASN A 76 -7.72 -16.83 -12.62
C ASN A 76 -6.31 -16.44 -13.14
N LYS A 77 -5.52 -15.73 -12.34
CA LYS A 77 -4.17 -15.22 -12.62
C LYS A 77 -4.11 -14.02 -13.58
N ASP A 78 -5.23 -13.49 -14.06
CA ASP A 78 -5.23 -12.25 -14.83
C ASP A 78 -4.76 -11.08 -13.95
N ILE A 79 -4.04 -10.13 -14.57
CA ILE A 79 -3.52 -8.95 -13.90
C ILE A 79 -3.85 -7.70 -14.71
N ILE A 80 -4.48 -6.73 -14.05
CA ILE A 80 -4.55 -5.35 -14.54
C ILE A 80 -3.49 -4.51 -13.81
N ARG A 81 -2.85 -3.59 -14.53
CA ARG A 81 -1.74 -2.76 -14.02
C ARG A 81 -1.94 -1.27 -14.32
N ASN A 82 -1.15 -0.43 -13.67
CA ASN A 82 -1.01 1.00 -13.94
C ASN A 82 -2.35 1.73 -13.86
N LYS A 83 -2.58 2.73 -14.73
CA LYS A 83 -3.85 3.46 -14.84
C LYS A 83 -5.09 2.57 -14.89
N LYS A 84 -5.04 1.43 -15.60
CA LYS A 84 -6.19 0.50 -15.68
C LYS A 84 -6.54 -0.07 -14.31
N ALA A 85 -5.54 -0.44 -13.51
CA ALA A 85 -5.74 -0.92 -12.15
C ALA A 85 -6.30 0.17 -11.23
N ILE A 86 -5.78 1.40 -11.33
CA ILE A 86 -6.28 2.55 -10.56
C ILE A 86 -7.78 2.74 -10.80
N GLU A 87 -8.18 2.81 -12.06
CA GLU A 87 -9.57 3.03 -12.44
C GLU A 87 -10.48 1.87 -12.01
N TRP A 88 -10.00 0.64 -12.11
CA TRP A 88 -10.75 -0.52 -11.64
C TRP A 88 -10.95 -0.49 -10.12
N ILE A 89 -9.90 -0.20 -9.34
CA ILE A 89 -9.99 -0.11 -7.87
C ILE A 89 -10.99 0.95 -7.45
N LYS A 90 -10.95 2.14 -8.07
CA LYS A 90 -11.88 3.24 -7.77
C LYS A 90 -13.34 2.84 -7.97
N ARG A 91 -13.64 2.06 -9.02
CA ARG A 91 -14.99 1.61 -9.36
C ARG A 91 -15.49 0.47 -8.47
N ASN A 92 -14.58 -0.36 -7.94
CA ASN A 92 -14.94 -1.64 -7.30
C ASN A 92 -14.75 -1.67 -5.77
N VAL A 93 -14.18 -0.63 -5.17
CA VAL A 93 -14.06 -0.55 -3.71
C VAL A 93 -15.43 -0.29 -3.08
N LYS A 94 -15.95 -1.26 -2.32
CA LYS A 94 -17.33 -1.22 -1.82
C LYS A 94 -17.51 -0.29 -0.62
N THR A 95 -16.52 -0.22 0.27
CA THR A 95 -16.54 0.67 1.45
C THR A 95 -15.13 0.83 2.02
N LYS A 96 -14.81 2.05 2.46
CA LYS A 96 -13.54 2.38 3.15
C LYS A 96 -13.85 2.85 4.57
N ARG A 97 -14.23 1.92 5.46
CA ARG A 97 -14.47 2.23 6.87
C ARG A 97 -13.14 2.30 7.60
N SER A 98 -12.63 3.51 7.82
CA SER A 98 -11.49 3.74 8.71
C SER A 98 -11.94 3.59 10.16
N GLY A 99 -11.20 2.81 10.95
CA GLY A 99 -11.37 2.80 12.41
C GLY A 99 -11.09 4.19 12.97
N LYS A 100 -12.07 4.74 13.69
CA LYS A 100 -11.83 5.68 14.79
C LYS A 100 -11.80 4.84 16.05
#